data_AF-A0A7R9MYW6-F1
#
_entry.id   AF-A0A7R9MYW6-F1
#
_cell.length_a   1.000
_cell.length_b   1.000
_cell.length_c   1.000
_cell.angle_alpha   90.00
_cell.angle_beta   90.00
_cell.angle_gamma   90.00
#
_symmetry.space_group_name_H-M   'P 1'
#
loop_
_entity.id
_entity.type
_entity.pdbx_description
1 polymer ?
#
loop_
_entity_poly.entity_id
_entity_poly.type
_entity_poly.pdbx_seq_one_letter_code
_entity_poly.pdbx_strand_id
1 'polypeptide(L)'
;MRGFFRRKKEKIPDEKILRSKYSCKYVKKGDGDKIGESIIVRGERLIVKSEERILAIPLEAVERTGEDDLLVREFDETEAERFGEEWLNSQRDKLEFDEDGMLITEKNR
;
A
#
# COMPACT_ATOMS: atom_id res chain seq x y z
N MET A 1 -30.41 -27.49 22.89
CA MET A 1 -29.41 -26.42 23.04
C MET A 1 -28.90 -26.02 21.66
N ARG A 2 -29.32 -24.85 21.13
CA ARG A 2 -28.73 -24.31 19.89
C ARG A 2 -27.62 -23.34 20.31
N GLY A 3 -26.37 -23.77 20.10
CA GLY A 3 -25.19 -22.94 20.35
C GLY A 3 -25.18 -21.77 19.37
N PHE A 4 -25.23 -20.55 19.91
CA PHE A 4 -24.95 -19.34 19.15
C PHE A 4 -23.43 -19.22 18.98
N PHE A 5 -22.93 -19.56 17.79
CA PHE A 5 -21.57 -19.22 17.39
C PHE A 5 -21.47 -17.71 17.20
N ARG A 6 -21.02 -17.01 18.26
CA ARG A 6 -20.66 -15.59 18.20
C ARG A 6 -19.36 -15.47 17.40
N ARG A 7 -19.46 -15.20 16.10
CA ARG A 7 -18.31 -14.81 15.27
C ARG A 7 -17.72 -13.54 15.92
N LYS A 8 -16.48 -13.63 16.44
CA LYS A 8 -15.76 -12.45 16.94
C LYS A 8 -15.58 -11.52 15.75
N LYS A 9 -16.21 -10.34 15.78
CA LYS A 9 -15.85 -9.24 14.87
C LYS A 9 -14.41 -8.89 15.21
N GLU A 10 -13.48 -9.21 14.32
CA GLU A 10 -12.11 -8.70 14.40
C GLU A 10 -12.21 -7.17 14.43
N LYS A 11 -11.62 -6.58 15.47
CA LYS A 11 -11.53 -5.13 15.57
C LYS A 11 -10.59 -4.70 14.46
N ILE A 12 -11.13 -4.06 13.42
CA ILE A 12 -10.34 -3.33 12.43
C ILE A 12 -9.41 -2.41 13.24
N PRO A 13 -8.08 -2.55 13.12
CA PRO A 13 -7.18 -1.72 13.90
C PRO A 13 -7.40 -0.26 13.54
N ASP A 14 -7.29 0.63 14.52
CA ASP A 14 -7.32 2.08 14.30
C ASP A 14 -6.39 2.44 13.13
N GLU A 15 -6.89 3.18 12.14
CA GLU A 15 -6.12 3.56 10.94
C GLU A 15 -4.79 4.23 11.31
N LYS A 16 -4.74 4.93 12.45
CA LYS A 16 -3.53 5.55 12.97
C LYS A 16 -2.47 4.53 13.41
N ILE A 17 -2.90 3.40 13.98
CA ILE A 17 -2.03 2.29 14.38
C ILE A 17 -1.50 1.55 13.15
N LEU A 18 -2.34 1.36 12.12
CA LEU A 18 -1.91 0.79 10.84
C LEU A 18 -0.86 1.68 10.17
N ARG A 19 -1.08 3.00 10.18
CA ARG A 19 -0.14 3.96 9.61
C ARG A 19 1.21 3.93 10.30
N SER A 20 1.28 3.92 11.63
CA SER A 20 2.57 3.82 12.34
C SER A 20 3.24 2.45 12.19
N LYS A 21 2.46 1.38 12.03
CA LYS A 21 2.99 0.01 11.92
C LYS A 21 3.55 -0.31 10.53
N TYR A 22 3.05 0.32 9.48
CA TYR A 22 3.35 -0.09 8.10
C TYR A 22 3.92 1.02 7.20
N SER A 23 3.82 2.30 7.56
CA SER A 23 4.37 3.39 6.74
C SER A 23 5.79 3.75 7.17
N CYS A 24 6.56 4.33 6.25
CA CYS A 24 7.91 4.86 6.48
C CYS A 24 8.93 3.80 6.94
N LYS A 25 8.80 2.57 6.42
CA LYS A 25 9.72 1.45 6.68
C LYS A 25 10.39 0.96 5.41
N TYR A 26 11.63 0.51 5.51
CA TYR A 26 12.34 -0.21 4.46
C TYR A 26 11.79 -1.63 4.32
N VAL A 27 11.33 -1.97 3.12
CA VAL A 27 10.78 -3.29 2.81
C VAL A 27 11.88 -4.18 2.26
N LYS A 28 12.06 -5.36 2.86
CA LYS A 28 13.09 -6.34 2.50
C LYS A 28 12.49 -7.71 2.24
N LYS A 29 13.08 -8.46 1.31
CA LYS A 29 12.81 -9.89 1.12
C LYS A 29 13.47 -10.72 2.22
N GLY A 30 13.08 -11.99 2.33
CA GLY A 30 13.62 -12.95 3.30
C GLY A 30 15.15 -13.16 3.24
N ASP A 31 15.77 -12.89 2.09
CA ASP A 31 17.23 -12.92 1.86
C ASP A 31 17.96 -11.63 2.31
N GLY A 32 17.22 -10.58 2.67
CA GLY A 32 17.74 -9.28 3.07
C GLY A 32 17.75 -8.23 1.96
N ASP A 33 17.40 -8.59 0.71
CA ASP A 33 17.40 -7.66 -0.41
C ASP A 33 16.34 -6.57 -0.23
N LYS A 34 16.74 -5.30 -0.41
CA LYS A 34 15.85 -4.15 -0.26
C LYS A 34 14.98 -4.01 -1.50
N ILE A 35 13.66 -4.06 -1.29
CA ILE A 35 12.65 -3.86 -2.34
C ILE A 35 12.36 -2.37 -2.54
N GLY A 36 12.25 -1.62 -1.43
CA GLY A 36 11.87 -0.21 -1.47
C GLY A 36 11.42 0.31 -0.11
N GLU A 37 10.57 1.32 -0.12
CA GLU A 37 10.03 1.99 1.06
C GLU A 37 8.51 1.93 1.08
N SER A 38 7.97 1.58 2.24
CA SER A 38 6.53 1.50 2.45
C SER A 38 5.90 2.88 2.60
N ILE A 39 4.88 3.15 1.79
CA ILE A 39 4.15 4.41 1.78
C ILE A 39 2.93 4.29 2.68
N ILE A 40 2.03 3.35 2.35
CA ILE A 40 0.71 3.28 2.97
C ILE A 40 0.08 1.89 2.79
N VAL A 41 -0.88 1.58 3.65
CA VAL A 41 -1.78 0.44 3.47
C VAL A 41 -3.07 0.89 2.78
N ARG A 42 -3.45 0.19 1.72
CA ARG A 42 -4.69 0.41 0.95
C ARG A 42 -5.39 -0.92 0.74
N GLY A 43 -6.57 -1.07 1.36
CA GLY A 43 -7.23 -2.36 1.44
C GLY A 43 -6.32 -3.40 2.09
N GLU A 44 -6.15 -4.54 1.44
CA GLU A 44 -5.29 -5.64 1.90
C GLU A 44 -3.87 -5.58 1.31
N ARG A 45 -3.44 -4.42 0.81
CA ARG A 45 -2.14 -4.25 0.16
C ARG A 45 -1.30 -3.16 0.81
N LEU A 46 -0.01 -3.44 0.96
CA LEU A 46 1.03 -2.50 1.32
C LEU A 46 1.61 -1.88 0.05
N ILE A 47 1.49 -0.56 -0.07
CA ILE A 47 2.11 0.19 -1.15
C ILE A 47 3.58 0.43 -0.82
N VAL A 48 4.45 -0.02 -1.71
CA VAL A 48 5.91 0.09 -1.61
C VAL A 48 6.42 0.78 -2.86
N LYS A 49 7.27 1.79 -2.68
CA LYS A 49 7.91 2.54 -3.77
C LYS A 49 9.40 2.28 -3.77
N SER A 50 9.94 2.03 -4.96
CA SER A 50 11.38 2.09 -5.23
C SER A 50 11.68 3.28 -6.17
N GLU A 51 12.90 3.35 -6.68
CA GLU A 51 13.26 4.32 -7.72
C GLU A 51 12.59 4.00 -9.06
N GLU A 52 12.40 2.71 -9.36
CA GLU A 52 11.98 2.23 -10.68
C GLU A 52 10.49 1.88 -10.76
N ARG A 53 9.86 1.49 -9.65
CA ARG A 53 8.51 0.91 -9.65
C ARG A 53 7.72 1.19 -8.38
N ILE A 54 6.40 1.06 -8.48
CA ILE A 54 5.50 0.97 -7.33
C ILE A 54 4.90 -0.42 -7.27
N LEU A 55 4.95 -1.05 -6.09
CA LEU A 55 4.40 -2.37 -5.82
C LEU A 55 3.27 -2.25 -4.79
N ALA A 56 2.19 -3.00 -5.00
CA ALA A 56 1.12 -3.20 -4.04
C ALA A 56 1.18 -4.63 -3.49
N ILE A 57 2.08 -4.84 -2.53
CA ILE A 57 2.38 -6.14 -1.93
C ILE A 57 1.20 -6.59 -1.05
N PRO A 58 0.72 -7.84 -1.15
CA PRO A 58 -0.30 -8.36 -0.25
C PRO A 58 0.13 -8.26 1.23
N LEU A 59 -0.73 -7.79 2.12
CA LEU A 59 -0.42 -7.70 3.56
C LEU A 59 -0.11 -9.06 4.17
N GLU A 60 -0.71 -10.13 3.64
CA GLU A 60 -0.42 -11.51 4.05
C GLU A 60 1.00 -11.97 3.70
N ALA A 61 1.72 -11.24 2.83
CA ALA A 61 3.13 -11.46 2.56
C ALA A 61 4.03 -10.79 3.61
N VAL A 62 3.50 -9.93 4.48
CA VAL A 62 4.28 -9.30 5.56
C VAL A 62 4.46 -10.29 6.70
N GLU A 63 5.70 -10.73 6.93
CA GLU A 63 6.04 -11.66 8.00
C GLU A 63 6.31 -10.93 9.33
N ARG A 64 7.05 -9.82 9.26
CA ARG A 64 7.49 -9.08 10.44
C ARG A 64 7.56 -7.58 10.19
N THR A 65 7.16 -6.81 11.18
CA THR A 65 7.32 -5.35 11.23
C THR A 65 8.27 -4.97 12.35
N GLY A 66 9.43 -4.41 12.01
CA GLY A 66 10.38 -3.78 12.93
C GLY A 66 10.11 -2.29 13.11
N GLU A 67 11.06 -1.58 13.74
CA GLU A 67 11.01 -0.11 13.90
C GLU A 67 11.23 0.59 12.56
N ASP A 68 12.28 0.22 11.82
CA ASP A 68 12.62 0.81 10.53
C ASP A 68 12.40 -0.13 9.34
N ASP A 69 12.30 -1.43 9.58
CA ASP A 69 12.25 -2.47 8.56
C ASP A 69 10.92 -3.24 8.56
N LEU A 70 10.57 -3.77 7.39
CA LEU A 70 9.48 -4.71 7.20
C LEU A 70 9.98 -5.86 6.33
N LEU A 71 9.77 -7.10 6.81
CA LEU A 71 10.17 -8.31 6.10
C LEU A 71 8.96 -8.88 5.37
N VAL A 72 9.14 -9.19 4.08
CA VAL A 72 8.14 -9.90 3.28
C VAL A 72 8.67 -11.24 2.81
N ARG A 73 7.77 -12.24 2.79
CA ARG A 73 7.98 -13.51 2.10
C ARG A 73 7.80 -13.36 0.59
N GLU A 74 7.96 -14.45 -0.14
CA GLU A 74 7.65 -14.50 -1.57
C GLU A 74 6.18 -14.13 -1.84
N PHE A 75 5.99 -13.40 -2.94
CA PHE A 75 4.69 -12.98 -3.46
C PHE A 75 4.79 -12.88 -4.99
N ASP A 76 3.65 -12.79 -5.66
CA ASP A 76 3.61 -12.55 -7.11
C ASP A 76 4.02 -11.09 -7.42
N GLU A 77 5.27 -10.91 -7.89
CA GLU A 77 5.80 -9.59 -8.24
C GLU A 77 5.06 -8.94 -9.41
N THR A 78 4.67 -9.72 -10.42
CA THR A 78 3.95 -9.21 -11.60
C THR A 78 2.58 -8.67 -11.20
N GLU A 79 1.87 -9.40 -10.35
CA GLU A 79 0.61 -8.93 -9.79
C GLU A 79 0.81 -7.68 -8.93
N ALA A 80 1.80 -7.69 -8.03
CA ALA A 80 2.07 -6.56 -7.14
C ALA A 80 2.41 -5.29 -7.92
N GLU A 81 3.19 -5.39 -9.00
CA GLU A 81 3.51 -4.28 -9.88
C GLU A 81 2.28 -3.75 -10.61
N ARG A 82 1.45 -4.64 -11.20
CA ARG A 82 0.21 -4.23 -11.86
C ARG A 82 -0.71 -3.43 -10.92
N PHE A 83 -0.93 -3.93 -9.70
CA PHE A 83 -1.77 -3.22 -8.73
C PHE A 83 -1.11 -1.94 -8.19
N GLY A 84 0.21 -1.91 -8.10
CA GLY A 84 0.96 -0.72 -7.73
C GLY A 84 0.77 0.41 -8.75
N GLU A 85 0.85 0.08 -10.03
CA GLU A 85 0.61 1.00 -11.14
C GLU A 85 -0.85 1.45 -11.22
N GLU A 86 -1.82 0.55 -11.02
CA GLU A 86 -3.23 0.91 -10.93
C GLU A 86 -3.49 1.91 -9.78
N TRP A 87 -2.88 1.65 -8.62
CA TRP A 87 -2.96 2.57 -7.50
C TRP A 87 -2.33 3.92 -7.84
N LEU A 88 -1.11 3.97 -8.39
CA LEU A 88 -0.44 5.20 -8.77
C LEU A 88 -1.28 6.03 -9.76
N ASN A 89 -1.85 5.38 -10.77
CA ASN A 89 -2.71 6.03 -11.75
C ASN A 89 -4.02 6.54 -11.13
N SER A 90 -4.56 5.86 -10.12
CA SER A 90 -5.73 6.35 -9.38
C SER A 90 -5.46 7.56 -8.48
N GLN A 91 -4.20 7.79 -8.08
CA GLN A 91 -3.81 8.94 -7.25
C GLN A 91 -3.54 10.20 -8.08
N ARG A 92 -3.47 10.08 -9.42
CA ARG A 92 -3.33 11.23 -10.31
C ARG A 92 -4.66 11.96 -10.37
N ASP A 93 -4.84 12.94 -9.49
CA ASP A 93 -5.56 14.14 -9.87
C ASP A 93 -4.81 14.70 -11.07
N LYS A 94 -5.34 14.47 -12.28
CA LYS A 94 -4.76 15.06 -13.49
C LYS A 94 -4.91 16.57 -13.34
N LEU A 95 -3.82 17.21 -12.96
CA LEU A 95 -3.66 18.64 -13.17
C LEU A 95 -3.53 18.82 -14.68
N GLU A 96 -4.60 19.31 -15.29
CA GLU A 96 -4.60 19.68 -16.69
C GLU A 96 -4.18 21.15 -16.78
N PHE A 97 -3.32 21.46 -17.74
CA PHE A 97 -2.84 22.82 -17.98
C PHE A 97 -3.22 23.21 -19.40
N ASP A 98 -3.62 24.47 -19.60
CA ASP A 98 -3.88 25.01 -20.93
C ASP A 98 -2.57 25.32 -21.69
N GLU A 99 -2.70 25.81 -22.94
CA GLU A 99 -1.57 26.13 -23.80
C GLU A 99 -0.66 27.25 -23.23
N ASP A 100 -1.20 28.06 -22.31
CA ASP A 100 -0.48 29.12 -21.60
C ASP A 100 0.15 28.63 -20.27
N GLY A 101 -0.04 27.34 -19.92
CA GLY A 101 0.51 26.72 -18.72
C GLY A 101 -0.29 27.01 -17.44
N MET A 102 -1.54 27.46 -17.55
CA MET A 102 -2.41 27.73 -16.41
C MET A 102 -3.20 26.48 -16.02
N LEU A 103 -3.34 26.24 -14.72
CA LEU A 103 -4.10 25.09 -14.19
C LEU A 103 -5.58 25.20 -14.56
N ILE A 104 -6.10 24.21 -15.27
CA ILE A 104 -7.51 24.06 -15.61
C ILE A 104 -8.24 23.57 -14.35
N THR A 105 -9.09 24.42 -13.77
CA THR A 105 -9.76 24.16 -12.47
C THR A 105 -11.22 23.71 -12.60
N GLU A 106 -11.76 23.56 -13.81
CA GLU A 106 -13.19 23.29 -13.98
C GLU A 106 -13.58 21.82 -13.77
N LYS A 107 -14.04 21.49 -12.56
CA LYS A 107 -15.16 20.55 -12.38
C LYS A 107 -16.40 21.35 -11.99
N ASN A 108 -17.05 21.99 -12.96
CA ASN A 108 -18.44 22.38 -12.81
C ASN A 108 -19.28 21.10 -12.79
N ARG A 109 -19.85 20.77 -11.62
CA ARG A 109 -20.85 19.72 -11.46
C ARG A 109 -22.21 20.36 -11.23
#